data_AF-A0A316VBB3-F1
#
_entry.id   AF-A0A316VBB3-F1
#
_cell.length_a   1.000
_cell.length_b   1.000
_cell.length_c   1.000
_cell.angle_alpha   90.00
_cell.angle_beta   90.00
_cell.angle_gamma   90.00
#
_symmetry.space_group_name_H-M   'P 1'
#
loop_
_entity.id
_entity.type
_entity.pdbx_description
1 polymer ?
#
loop_
_entity_poly.entity_id
_entity_poly.type
_entity_poly.pdbx_seq_one_letter_code
_entity_poly.pdbx_strand_id
1 'polypeptide(L)' 'MGRDQDPLGTKPDEQILQGKTASKYTDPCKKAAALSMKCLEDNMYDRTKCAYAFNNYRECKKQWIASRKQGGLPPQENA' A
#
# COMPACT_ATOMS: atom_id res chain seq x y z
N MET A 1 11.23 -27.01 20.59
CA MET A 1 11.06 -25.56 20.39
C MET A 1 11.73 -25.20 19.06
N GLY A 2 11.02 -25.47 17.95
CA GLY A 2 11.55 -25.36 16.60
C GLY A 2 11.44 -23.93 16.07
N ARG A 3 12.56 -23.41 15.59
CA ARG A 3 12.61 -22.20 14.77
C ARG A 3 12.56 -22.69 13.32
N ASP A 4 11.35 -22.77 12.77
CA ASP A 4 11.15 -23.03 11.35
C ASP A 4 11.62 -21.81 10.55
N GLN A 5 12.83 -21.93 10.01
CA GLN A 5 13.34 -21.09 8.94
C GLN A 5 12.55 -21.41 7.68
N ASP A 6 11.71 -20.47 7.25
CA ASP A 6 11.15 -20.48 5.90
C ASP A 6 12.22 -19.95 4.92
N PRO A 7 12.69 -20.73 3.92
CA PRO A 7 13.88 -20.39 3.11
C PRO A 7 13.58 -19.51 1.89
N LEU A 8 12.38 -18.93 1.76
CA LEU A 8 12.04 -18.00 0.67
C LEU A 8 11.63 -16.62 1.19
N GLY A 9 12.50 -16.00 1.96
CA GLY A 9 12.40 -14.60 2.38
C GLY A 9 12.69 -13.58 1.27
N THR A 10 12.31 -13.87 0.01
CA THR A 10 12.32 -12.87 -1.05
C THR A 10 11.18 -11.91 -0.79
N LYS A 11 11.40 -10.94 0.11
CA LYS A 11 10.66 -9.68 0.04
C LYS A 11 10.86 -9.23 -1.41
N PRO A 12 9.81 -9.11 -2.25
CA PRO A 12 9.99 -8.44 -3.52
C PRO A 12 10.38 -7.02 -3.16
N ASP A 13 11.67 -6.79 -3.24
CA ASP A 13 12.38 -5.54 -3.30
C ASP A 13 11.46 -4.41 -3.76
N GLU A 14 10.94 -3.66 -2.78
CA GLU A 14 10.41 -2.31 -3.00
C GLU A 14 11.37 -1.47 -3.89
N GLN A 15 12.65 -1.86 -3.93
CA GLN A 15 13.72 -1.26 -4.70
C GLN A 15 13.69 -1.55 -6.22
N ILE A 16 13.20 -2.70 -6.75
CA ILE A 16 13.17 -2.95 -8.22
C ILE A 16 11.88 -2.44 -8.86
N LEU A 17 10.84 -2.19 -8.06
CA LEU A 17 9.62 -1.51 -8.53
C LEU A 17 9.79 0.01 -8.63
N GLN A 18 10.90 0.57 -8.14
CA GLN A 18 11.14 2.01 -8.06
C GLN A 18 11.45 2.66 -9.42
N GLY A 19 11.78 1.86 -10.45
CA GLY A 19 12.03 2.30 -11.82
C GLY A 19 11.04 1.78 -12.87
N LYS A 20 10.06 0.95 -12.47
CA LYS A 20 9.02 0.47 -13.39
C LYS A 20 7.90 1.49 -13.39
N THR A 21 7.64 2.09 -14.56
CA THR A 21 6.44 2.90 -14.79
C THR A 21 5.25 2.17 -14.17
N ALA A 22 4.51 2.85 -13.29
CA ALA A 22 3.34 2.26 -12.67
C ALA A 22 2.46 1.72 -13.80
N SER A 23 2.42 0.40 -13.95
CA SER A 23 1.67 -0.23 -15.04
C SER A 23 0.23 0.25 -14.91
N LYS A 24 -0.51 0.27 -16.02
CA LYS A 24 -1.92 0.69 -16.03
C LYS A 24 -2.80 -0.07 -15.01
N TYR A 25 -2.29 -1.17 -14.45
CA TYR A 25 -2.90 -2.02 -13.42
C TYR A 25 -2.19 -2.02 -12.06
N THR A 26 -1.09 -1.28 -11.88
CA THR A 26 -0.40 -1.21 -10.59
C THR A 26 -1.05 -0.12 -9.74
N ASP A 27 -1.76 -0.53 -8.68
CA ASP A 27 -2.28 0.40 -7.68
C ASP A 27 -1.12 1.08 -6.93
N PRO A 28 -0.92 2.41 -7.08
CA PRO A 28 0.12 3.13 -6.34
C PRO A 28 -0.18 3.19 -4.83
N CYS A 29 -1.42 2.88 -4.44
CA CYS A 29 -1.88 2.86 -3.06
C CYS A 29 -1.71 1.49 -2.38
N LYS A 30 -0.92 0.57 -2.96
CA LYS A 30 -0.67 -0.76 -2.40
C LYS A 30 -0.17 -0.73 -0.95
N LYS A 31 0.66 0.25 -0.58
CA LYS A 31 1.17 0.42 0.79
C LYS A 31 0.07 0.78 1.77
N ALA A 32 -0.79 1.73 1.41
CA ALA A 32 -1.96 2.10 2.22
C ALA A 32 -2.97 0.95 2.32
N ALA A 33 -3.16 0.18 1.24
CA ALA A 33 -4.01 -1.02 1.25
C ALA A 33 -3.45 -2.08 2.23
N ALA A 34 -2.15 -2.37 2.17
CA ALA A 34 -1.49 -3.28 3.11
C ALA A 34 -1.63 -2.82 4.57
N LEU A 35 -1.50 -1.52 4.84
CA LEU A 35 -1.72 -0.93 6.17
C LEU A 35 -3.15 -1.19 6.68
N SER A 36 -4.16 -0.99 5.82
CA SER A 36 -5.56 -1.24 6.19
C SER A 36 -5.85 -2.71 6.48
N MET A 37 -5.24 -3.62 5.72
CA MET A 37 -5.35 -5.06 5.97
C MET A 37 -4.70 -5.46 7.27
N LYS A 38 -3.49 -4.94 7.54
CA LYS A 38 -2.80 -5.18 8.81
C LYS A 38 -3.60 -4.70 10.03
N CYS A 39 -4.20 -3.51 9.92
CA CYS A 39 -5.06 -3.01 10.99
C CYS A 39 -6.25 -3.93 11.25
N LEU A 40 -6.87 -4.49 10.20
CA LEU A 40 -7.95 -5.45 10.35
C LEU A 40 -7.48 -6.73 11.04
N GLU A 41 -6.33 -7.28 10.66
CA GLU A 41 -5.74 -8.46 11.29
C GLU A 41 -5.51 -8.24 12.80
N ASP A 42 -4.97 -7.08 13.18
CA ASP A 42 -4.68 -6.74 14.58
C ASP A 42 -5.95 -6.43 15.41
N ASN A 43 -7.04 -6.01 14.76
CA ASN A 43 -8.28 -5.55 15.41
C ASN A 43 -9.46 -6.51 15.21
N MET A 44 -9.21 -7.79 14.94
CA MET A 44 -10.27 -8.80 14.71
C MET A 44 -11.26 -8.38 13.61
N TYR A 45 -10.76 -7.76 12.55
CA TYR A 45 -11.53 -7.22 11.43
C TYR A 45 -12.55 -6.12 11.79
N ASP A 46 -12.35 -5.45 12.93
CA ASP A 46 -13.15 -4.29 13.31
C ASP A 46 -12.80 -3.06 12.45
N ARG A 47 -13.66 -2.81 11.46
CA ARG A 47 -13.50 -1.70 10.50
C ARG A 47 -13.57 -0.33 11.17
N THR A 48 -14.23 -0.23 12.31
CA THR A 48 -14.44 1.02 13.04
C THR A 48 -13.13 1.56 13.60
N LYS A 49 -12.27 0.64 14.09
CA LYS A 49 -10.94 0.97 14.60
C LYS A 49 -9.94 1.32 13.50
N CYS A 50 -10.19 0.82 12.29
CA CYS A 50 -9.30 1.00 11.13
C CYS A 50 -9.72 2.15 10.19
N ALA A 51 -10.65 3.02 10.62
CA ALA A 51 -11.14 4.14 9.82
C ALA A 51 -10.01 5.04 9.28
N TYR A 52 -8.96 5.27 10.07
CA TYR A 52 -7.78 6.04 9.65
C TYR A 52 -7.03 5.39 8.47
N ALA A 53 -6.79 4.07 8.54
CA ALA A 53 -6.10 3.34 7.47
C ALA A 53 -6.91 3.35 6.16
N PHE A 54 -8.25 3.24 6.25
CA PHE A 54 -9.12 3.37 5.08
C PHE A 54 -9.16 4.78 4.51
N ASN A 55 -9.10 5.81 5.35
CA ASN A 55 -9.02 7.20 4.90
C ASN A 55 -7.73 7.45 4.14
N ASN A 56 -6.58 6.99 4.63
CA ASN A 56 -5.30 7.10 3.90
C ASN A 56 -5.36 6.43 2.52
N TYR A 57 -5.98 5.25 2.42
CA TYR A 57 -6.18 4.58 1.12
C TYR A 57 -7.09 5.40 0.18
N ARG A 58 -8.17 5.97 0.70
CA ARG A 58 -9.09 6.83 -0.07
C ARG A 58 -8.41 8.11 -0.54
N GLU A 59 -7.61 8.74 0.30
CA GLU A 59 -6.86 9.94 -0.05
C GLU A 59 -5.81 9.67 -1.12
N CYS A 60 -5.02 8.60 -0.96
CA CYS A 60 -4.06 8.18 -1.98
C CYS A 60 -4.74 7.96 -3.34
N LYS A 61 -5.90 7.27 -3.36
CA LYS A 61 -6.64 7.02 -4.60
C LYS A 61 -7.20 8.32 -5.20
N LYS A 62 -7.70 9.23 -4.36
CA LYS A 62 -8.21 10.54 -4.78
C LYS A 62 -7.11 11.38 -5.41
N GLN A 63 -5.94 11.45 -4.76
CA GLN A 63 -4.77 12.15 -5.26
C GLN A 63 -4.29 11.52 -6.58
N TRP A 64 -4.21 10.20 -6.66
CA TRP A 64 -3.83 9.50 -7.90
C TRP A 64 -4.74 9.83 -9.09
N ILE A 65 -6.06 9.82 -8.89
CA ILE A 65 -7.03 10.20 -9.93
C ILE A 65 -6.88 11.68 -10.28
N ALA A 66 -6.65 12.55 -9.29
CA ALA A 66 -6.44 13.98 -9.52
C ALA A 66 -5.16 14.25 -10.31
N SER A 67 -4.04 13.62 -9.95
CA SER A 67 -2.75 13.73 -10.64
C SER A 67 -2.84 13.20 -12.08
N ARG A 68 -3.53 12.08 -12.31
CA ARG A 68 -3.87 11.57 -13.65
C ARG A 68 -4.64 12.59 -14.50
N LYS A 69 -5.59 13.31 -13.90
CA LYS A 69 -6.36 14.36 -14.59
C LYS A 69 -5.53 15.61 -14.88
N GLN A 70 -4.52 15.89 -14.06
CA GLN A 70 -3.65 17.07 -14.18
C GLN A 70 -2.35 16.80 -14.96
N GLY A 71 -2.11 15.55 -15.39
CA GLY A 71 -0.89 15.16 -16.11
C GLY A 71 0.35 14.94 -15.22
N GLY A 72 0.20 15.02 -13.89
CA GLY A 72 1.26 14.80 -12.91
C GLY A 72 1.26 13.37 -12.35
N LEU A 73 2.43 12.87 -11.94
CA LEU A 73 2.52 11.65 -11.13
C LEU A 73 1.95 11.91 -9.72
N PRO A 74 1.34 10.92 -9.06
CA PRO A 74 0.89 11.06 -7.68
C PRO A 74 2.07 11.40 -6.75
N PRO A 75 1.87 12.26 -5.74
CA PRO A 75 2.85 12.42 -4.68
C PRO A 75 2.96 11.09 -3.93
N GLN A 76 4.15 10.50 -3.98
CA GLN A 76 4.51 9.34 -3.20
C GLN A 76 4.89 9.82 -1.80
N GLU A 77 3.88 10.06 -0.97
CA GLU A 77 4.05 10.44 0.42
C GLU A 77 4.65 9.25 1.20
N ASN A 78 5.96 9.33 1.46
CA ASN A 78 6.63 8.61 2.53
C ASN A 78 7.47 9.65 3.29
N ALA A 79 6.95 10.09 4.43
CA ALA A 79 7.76 10.56 5.55
C ALA A 79 7.62 9.50 6.66
#